data_AF-A0A8H6E298-F1
#
_entry.id   AF-A0A8H6E298-F1
#
_cell.length_a   1.000
_cell.length_b   1.000
_cell.length_c   1.000
_cell.angle_alpha   90.00
_cell.angle_beta   90.00
_cell.angle_gamma   90.00
#
_symmetry.space_group_name_H-M   'P 1'
#
loop_
_entity.id
_entity.type
_entity.pdbx_description
1 polymer ?
#
loop_
_entity_poly.entity_id
_entity_poly.type
_entity_poly.pdbx_seq_one_letter_code
_entity_poly.pdbx_strand_id
1 'polypeptide(L)'
;MVWIHKNLISAAIKAGVRRFAPSEWGSAGSRGMAFYGYEDKVRKYLAEVVQEKNKLEYCLFQPSYFTNYFGYFHSTTNRVFMTPTYIDFGSRRAICRQRKL
;
A
#
# COMPACT_ATOMS: atom_id res chain seq x y z
N MET A 1 1.53 12.14 -5.56
CA MET A 1 1.94 10.93 -4.81
C MET A 1 3.43 10.60 -4.95
N VAL A 2 3.97 10.19 -6.10
CA VAL A 2 5.38 9.74 -6.19
C VAL A 2 6.42 10.74 -5.64
N TRP A 3 6.28 12.04 -5.96
CA TRP A 3 7.20 13.09 -5.49
C TRP A 3 7.28 13.22 -3.96
N ILE A 4 6.18 13.02 -3.24
CA ILE A 4 6.19 13.14 -1.78
C ILE A 4 6.98 11.99 -1.14
N HIS A 5 6.89 10.78 -1.69
CA HIS A 5 7.69 9.63 -1.24
C HIS A 5 9.18 9.85 -1.54
N LYS A 6 9.53 10.36 -2.73
CA LYS A 6 10.93 10.64 -3.09
C LYS A 6 11.57 11.67 -2.15
N ASN A 7 10.82 12.72 -1.79
CA ASN A 7 11.29 13.73 -0.84
C ASN A 7 11.51 13.14 0.55
N LEU A 8 10.59 12.30 1.03
CA LEU A 8 10.71 11.63 2.33
C LEU A 8 11.91 10.68 2.37
N ILE A 9 12.12 9.89 1.30
CA ILE A 9 13.29 9.00 1.18
C ILE A 9 14.59 9.82 1.19
N SER A 10 14.64 10.91 0.43
CA SER A 10 15.82 11.80 0.38
C SER A 10 16.11 12.42 1.74
N ALA A 11 15.07 12.84 2.48
CA ALA A 11 15.20 13.38 3.82
C ALA A 11 15.69 12.32 4.82
N ALA A 12 15.15 11.09 4.76
CA ALA A 12 15.58 9.98 5.59
C ALA A 12 17.07 9.66 5.40
N ILE A 13 17.53 9.65 4.15
CA ILE A 13 18.95 9.44 3.84
C ILE A 13 19.83 10.57 4.39
N LYS A 14 19.41 11.83 4.21
CA LYS A 14 20.14 12.99 4.77
C LYS A 14 20.21 12.95 6.29
N ALA A 15 19.17 12.44 6.95
CA ALA A 15 19.13 12.25 8.40
C ALA A 15 19.94 11.04 8.89
N GLY A 16 20.56 10.25 7.99
CA GLY A 16 21.33 9.07 8.37
C GLY A 16 20.49 7.86 8.79
N VAL A 17 19.22 7.79 8.36
CA VAL A 17 18.37 6.62 8.61
C VAL A 17 18.98 5.39 7.96
N ARG A 18 19.18 4.32 8.74
CA ARG A 18 19.76 3.06 8.26
C ARG A 18 18.75 2.16 7.56
N ARG A 19 17.53 2.09 8.08
CA ARG A 19 16.46 1.19 7.62
C ARG A 19 15.19 1.96 7.34
N PHE A 20 14.63 1.77 6.15
CA PHE A 20 13.42 2.45 5.72
C PHE A 20 12.35 1.47 5.26
N ALA A 21 11.10 1.78 5.55
CA ALA A 21 9.96 1.04 5.01
C ALA A 21 9.02 2.06 4.34
N PRO A 22 8.87 2.03 3.01
CA PRO A 22 7.85 2.85 2.37
C PRO A 22 6.45 2.40 2.77
N SER A 23 5.47 3.29 2.65
CA SER A 23 4.07 2.88 2.65
C SER A 23 3.81 1.97 1.45
N GLU A 24 3.15 0.85 1.70
CA GLU A 24 2.80 -0.18 0.73
C GLU A 24 1.35 -0.60 0.97
N TRP A 25 0.66 -1.08 -0.06
CA TRP A 25 -0.76 -1.44 0.03
C TRP A 25 -1.09 -2.70 -0.76
N GLY A 26 -1.98 -3.53 -0.22
CA GLY A 26 -2.74 -4.59 -0.88
C GLY A 26 -1.95 -5.75 -1.52
N SER A 27 -0.99 -5.45 -2.39
CA SER A 27 -0.35 -6.38 -3.31
C SER A 27 1.14 -6.06 -3.51
N ALA A 28 1.89 -7.08 -3.95
CA ALA A 28 3.22 -6.89 -4.50
C ALA A 28 3.15 -6.16 -5.85
N GLY A 29 3.04 -4.83 -5.81
CA GLY A 29 3.08 -3.96 -6.97
C GLY A 29 1.74 -3.85 -7.67
N SER A 30 1.72 -3.12 -8.79
CA SER A 30 0.44 -2.72 -9.39
C SER A 30 -0.38 -3.89 -9.94
N ARG A 31 0.24 -4.93 -10.52
CA ARG A 31 -0.46 -6.09 -11.13
C ARG A 31 -1.67 -5.70 -12.01
N GLY A 32 -1.57 -4.57 -12.71
CA GLY A 32 -2.65 -4.04 -13.56
C GLY A 32 -3.69 -3.16 -12.84
N MET A 33 -3.59 -3.00 -11.52
CA MET A 33 -4.39 -2.05 -10.74
C MET A 33 -3.77 -0.65 -10.81
N ALA A 34 -4.39 0.24 -11.58
CA ALA A 34 -3.87 1.59 -11.83
C ALA A 34 -3.60 2.39 -10.54
N PHE A 35 -4.41 2.19 -9.51
CA PHE A 35 -4.27 2.88 -8.22
C PHE A 35 -3.03 2.46 -7.41
N TYR A 36 -2.42 1.31 -7.70
CA TYR A 36 -1.15 0.89 -7.10
C TYR A 36 0.08 1.20 -7.97
N GLY A 37 -0.11 1.80 -9.15
CA GLY A 37 0.98 2.11 -10.08
C GLY A 37 2.02 3.10 -9.54
N TYR A 38 1.70 3.87 -8.50
CA TYR A 38 2.67 4.77 -7.87
C TYR A 38 3.69 4.01 -7.00
N GLU A 39 3.30 2.89 -6.39
CA GLU A 39 4.16 2.09 -5.50
C GLU A 39 5.31 1.49 -6.29
N ASP A 40 5.03 0.97 -7.49
CA ASP A 40 6.06 0.45 -8.40
C ASP A 40 7.13 1.51 -8.72
N LYS A 41 6.71 2.77 -8.92
CA LYS A 41 7.63 3.89 -9.17
C LYS A 41 8.48 4.24 -7.95
N VAL A 42 7.90 4.15 -6.75
CA VAL A 42 8.62 4.39 -5.49
C VAL A 42 9.61 3.25 -5.20
N ARG A 43 9.21 2.01 -5.41
CA ARG A 43 10.07 0.82 -5.27
C ARG A 43 11.26 0.87 -6.23
N LYS A 44 11.02 1.22 -7.50
CA LYS A 44 12.08 1.42 -8.49
C LYS A 44 13.09 2.48 -8.02
N TYR A 45 12.59 3.62 -7.55
CA TYR A 45 13.46 4.69 -7.03
C TYR A 45 14.25 4.27 -5.79
N LEU A 46 13.64 3.52 -4.85
CA LEU A 46 14.36 2.96 -3.71
C LEU A 46 15.49 2.03 -4.15
N ALA A 47 15.24 1.14 -5.12
CA ALA A 47 16.25 0.25 -5.65
C ALA A 47 17.44 1.00 -6.28
N GLU A 48 17.17 2.04 -7.08
CA GLU A 48 18.19 2.90 -7.69
C GLU A 48 19.06 3.59 -6.61
N VAL A 49 18.42 4.16 -5.58
CA VAL A 49 19.11 4.87 -4.52
C VAL A 49 20.00 3.97 -3.67
N VAL A 50 19.54 2.74 -3.39
CA VAL A 50 20.36 1.75 -2.67
C VAL A 50 21.57 1.33 -3.49
N GLN A 51 21.40 1.10 -4.80
CA GLN A 51 22.50 0.74 -5.69
C GLN A 51 23.57 1.84 -5.78
N GLU A 52 23.16 3.11 -5.90
CA GLU A 52 24.09 4.23 -6.06
C GLU A 52 24.83 4.59 -4.77
N LYS A 53 24.12 4.59 -3.63
CA LYS A 53 24.63 5.20 -2.40
C LYS A 53 25.00 4.21 -1.32
N ASN A 54 24.57 2.94 -1.43
CA ASN A 54 24.77 1.86 -0.45
C ASN A 54 24.55 2.28 1.02
N LYS A 55 23.63 3.23 1.25
CA LYS A 55 23.43 3.93 2.53
C LYS A 55 22.11 3.61 3.23
N LEU A 56 21.23 2.85 2.58
CA LEU A 56 19.87 2.62 3.06
C LEU A 56 19.47 1.17 2.84
N GLU A 57 19.20 0.44 3.91
CA GLU A 57 18.50 -0.84 3.85
C GLU A 57 17.00 -0.55 3.79
N TYR A 58 16.22 -1.35 3.05
CA TYR A 58 14.76 -1.20 3.05
C TYR A 58 14.00 -2.52 3.11
N CYS A 59 12.78 -2.45 3.61
CA CYS A 59 11.83 -3.55 3.64
C CYS A 59 10.51 -3.12 2.98
N LEU A 60 9.98 -3.94 2.08
CA LEU A 60 8.69 -3.73 1.44
C LEU A 60 7.65 -4.61 2.12
N PHE A 61 6.82 -4.03 2.96
CA PHE A 61 5.69 -4.75 3.54
C PHE A 61 4.64 -5.02 2.47
N GLN A 62 3.97 -6.16 2.56
CA GLN A 62 2.83 -6.48 1.69
C GLN A 62 1.59 -6.62 2.56
N PRO A 63 1.06 -5.50 3.08
CA PRO A 63 -0.17 -5.56 3.84
C PRO A 63 -1.29 -5.98 2.88
N SER A 64 -2.01 -7.03 3.25
CA SER A 64 -3.23 -7.43 2.54
C SER A 64 -4.37 -6.46 2.90
N TYR A 65 -5.61 -6.91 2.76
CA TYR A 65 -6.77 -6.15 3.22
C TYR A 65 -6.69 -5.84 4.71
N PHE A 66 -6.86 -4.57 5.05
CA PHE A 66 -7.05 -4.14 6.43
C PHE A 66 -8.42 -4.61 6.92
N THR A 67 -8.46 -5.25 8.08
CA THR A 67 -9.68 -5.81 8.65
C THR A 67 -10.74 -4.74 8.94
N ASN A 68 -10.32 -3.50 9.22
CA ASN A 68 -11.22 -2.37 9.39
C ASN A 68 -12.10 -2.12 8.16
N TYR A 69 -11.69 -2.52 6.95
CA TYR A 69 -12.52 -2.36 5.75
C TYR A 69 -13.75 -3.26 5.76
N PHE A 70 -13.75 -4.32 6.56
CA PHE A 70 -14.88 -5.23 6.73
C PHE A 70 -15.85 -4.81 7.84
N GLY A 71 -15.62 -3.67 8.51
CA GLY A 71 -16.46 -3.23 9.61
C GLY A 71 -17.77 -2.57 9.20
N TYR A 72 -18.00 -2.26 7.91
CA TYR A 72 -19.26 -1.70 7.43
C TYR A 72 -20.45 -2.63 7.79
N PHE A 73 -21.57 -2.18 8.37
CA PHE A 73 -22.07 -0.81 8.62
C PHE A 73 -21.69 -0.22 9.99
N HIS A 74 -20.91 -0.93 10.81
CA HIS A 74 -20.52 -0.47 12.13
C HIS A 74 -19.32 0.47 12.01
N SER A 75 -19.57 1.75 12.29
CA SER A 75 -18.51 2.75 12.20
C SER A 75 -17.34 2.43 13.13
N THR A 76 -16.15 2.27 12.55
CA THR A 76 -14.88 2.11 13.28
C THR A 76 -14.12 3.44 13.45
N THR A 77 -14.66 4.53 12.91
CA THR A 77 -14.03 5.86 12.93
C THR A 77 -15.06 6.99 12.79
N ASN A 78 -14.84 8.11 13.46
CA ASN A 78 -15.74 9.27 13.41
C ASN A 78 -15.50 10.20 12.21
N ARG A 79 -14.41 10.02 11.45
CA ARG A 79 -13.97 10.98 10.43
C ARG A 79 -14.06 10.47 9.00
N VAL A 80 -14.26 9.17 8.79
CA VAL A 80 -14.25 8.57 7.46
C VAL A 80 -15.47 7.68 7.30
N PHE A 81 -16.21 7.88 6.21
CA PHE A 81 -17.30 6.98 5.86
C PHE A 81 -16.73 5.60 5.49
N MET A 82 -17.28 4.55 6.08
CA MET A 82 -16.89 3.18 5.74
C MET A 82 -17.61 2.76 4.48
N THR A 83 -16.85 2.43 3.43
CA THR A 83 -17.42 1.94 2.17
C THR A 83 -17.61 0.42 2.25
N PRO A 84 -18.75 -0.14 1.80
CA PRO A 84 -18.89 -1.58 1.67
C PRO A 84 -17.82 -2.14 0.72
N THR A 85 -17.29 -3.32 1.07
CA THR A 85 -16.37 -4.07 0.19
C THR A 85 -17.14 -5.14 -0.58
N TYR A 86 -16.44 -5.93 -1.40
CA TYR A 86 -17.02 -7.08 -2.09
C TYR A 86 -17.38 -8.25 -1.14
N ILE A 87 -17.04 -8.15 0.15
CA ILE A 87 -17.49 -9.07 1.21
C ILE A 87 -18.30 -8.26 2.22
N ASP A 88 -19.55 -8.66 2.43
CA ASP A 88 -20.44 -8.15 3.47
C ASP A 88 -20.64 -9.23 4.54
N PHE A 89 -19.92 -9.09 5.65
CA PHE A 89 -20.03 -10.01 6.78
C PHE A 89 -21.36 -9.87 7.53
N GLY A 90 -21.94 -8.67 7.60
CA GLY A 90 -23.22 -8.43 8.28
C GLY A 90 -24.37 -9.17 7.61
N SER A 91 -24.45 -9.08 6.27
CA SER A 91 -25.47 -9.78 5.49
C SER A 91 -25.08 -11.21 5.09
N ARG A 92 -23.85 -11.65 5.40
CA ARG A 92 -23.28 -12.96 5.02
C ARG A 92 -23.28 -13.18 3.50
N ARG A 93 -22.84 -12.18 2.74
CA ARG A 93 -22.83 -12.19 1.26
C ARG A 93 -21.46 -11.77 0.74
N ALA A 94 -21.08 -12.30 -0.43
CA ALA A 94 -19.88 -11.89 -1.12
C ALA A 94 -20.13 -11.83 -2.63
N ILE A 95 -19.52 -10.84 -3.29
CA ILE A 95 -19.47 -10.77 -4.75
C ILE A 95 -18.36 -11.70 -5.21
N CYS A 96 -18.73 -12.76 -5.92
CA CYS A 96 -17.80 -13.74 -6.47
C CYS A 96 -17.62 -13.52 -7.98
N ARG A 97 -16.42 -13.83 -8.49
CA ARG A 97 -16.19 -13.85 -9.93
C ARG A 97 -17.01 -14.99 -10.55
N GLN A 98 -17.85 -14.67 -11.53
CA GLN A 98 -18.51 -15.70 -12.34
C GLN A 98 -17.46 -16.42 -13.20
N ARG A 99 -17.31 -17.72 -13.01
CA ARG A 99 -16.54 -18.56 -13.93
C ARG A 99 -17.37 -18.75 -15.20
N LYS A 100 -16.82 -18.38 -16.36
CA LYS A 100 -17.33 -18.88 -17.64
C LYS A 100 -16.88 -20.34 -17.75
N LEU A 101 -17.83 -21.26 -17.81
CA LEU A 101 -17.62 -22.65 -18.23
C LEU A 101 -17.40 -22.68 -19.74
#